data_AF-A0A183CXT1-F1
#
_entry.id   AF-A0A183CXT1-F1
#
_cell.length_a   1.000
_cell.length_b   1.000
_cell.length_c   1.000
_cell.angle_alpha   90.00
_cell.angle_beta   90.00
_cell.angle_gamma   90.00
#
_symmetry.space_group_name_H-M   'P 1'
#
loop_
_entity.id
_entity.type
_entity.pdbx_description
1 polymer ?
#
loop_
_entity_poly.entity_id
_entity_poly.type
_entity_poly.pdbx_seq_one_letter_code
_entity_poly.pdbx_strand_id
1 'polypeptide(L)'
;LQQWIHSGLWMNCQTRPSGMLSCTYTFTKNDIDFYTNAQVVNIRTPPFYDWQHNLLYVLLFGQFFALFALVCFCYSQAADVSKNAPFLFTIAIGISALINIGCNVAFQIFAHMVEYRFYHVSVSGIYEKQVGYSYFVHLTGSLLLLLSFLFSLAYIVVLYNRPDVARNNRSVCQNRHPQEDFFAMRALPELPPKYRK
;
A
#
# COMPACT_ATOMS: atom_id res chain seq x y z
N LEU A 1 -17.92 25.27 -24.93
CA LEU A 1 -17.52 25.20 -23.51
C LEU A 1 -17.37 23.72 -23.16
N GLN A 2 -16.13 23.26 -22.96
CA GLN A 2 -15.83 21.86 -22.65
C GLN A 2 -16.05 21.65 -21.14
N GLN A 3 -16.89 20.69 -20.78
CA GLN A 3 -17.13 20.31 -19.38
C GLN A 3 -16.20 19.16 -19.01
N TRP A 4 -15.50 19.33 -17.89
CA TRP A 4 -14.60 18.33 -17.33
C TRP A 4 -15.22 17.70 -16.10
N ILE A 5 -15.12 16.37 -16.03
CA ILE A 5 -15.53 15.57 -14.87
C ILE A 5 -14.32 14.77 -14.42
N HIS A 6 -13.88 15.01 -13.19
CA HIS A 6 -12.81 14.27 -12.55
C HIS A 6 -13.39 13.42 -11.42
N SER A 7 -13.48 12.12 -11.69
CA SER A 7 -13.99 11.14 -10.73
C SER A 7 -12.84 10.41 -10.05
N GLY A 8 -12.68 10.67 -8.74
CA GLY A 8 -11.82 9.89 -7.85
C GLY A 8 -12.62 8.78 -7.15
N LEU A 9 -11.95 8.03 -6.28
CA LEU A 9 -12.59 6.96 -5.49
C LEU A 9 -13.50 7.52 -4.37
N TRP A 10 -13.12 8.64 -3.76
CA TRP A 10 -13.83 9.23 -2.61
C TRP A 10 -14.52 10.56 -2.92
N MET A 11 -14.18 11.21 -4.04
CA MET A 11 -14.69 12.53 -4.42
C MET A 11 -14.81 12.61 -5.94
N ASN A 12 -15.86 13.27 -6.41
CA ASN A 12 -16.09 13.58 -7.80
C ASN A 12 -16.19 15.11 -7.96
N CYS A 13 -15.46 15.67 -8.91
CA CYS A 13 -15.43 17.10 -9.19
C CYS A 13 -15.83 17.36 -10.64
N GLN A 14 -16.62 18.42 -10.85
CA GLN A 14 -17.10 18.81 -12.17
C GLN A 14 -17.03 20.32 -12.38
N THR A 15 -16.81 20.74 -13.62
CA THR A 15 -16.81 22.15 -14.03
C THR A 15 -18.17 22.53 -14.62
N ARG A 16 -18.83 23.52 -14.01
CA ARG A 16 -20.13 24.05 -14.48
C ARG A 16 -19.95 24.91 -15.75
N PRO A 17 -21.00 25.11 -16.56
CA PRO A 17 -20.97 26.03 -17.70
C PRO A 17 -20.55 27.46 -17.34
N SER A 18 -20.76 27.86 -16.08
CA SER A 18 -20.34 29.15 -15.51
C SER A 18 -18.85 29.23 -15.15
N GLY A 19 -18.08 28.16 -15.35
CA GLY A 19 -16.66 28.08 -14.97
C GLY A 19 -16.41 27.72 -13.50
N MET A 20 -17.45 27.54 -12.69
CA MET A 20 -17.32 27.16 -11.28
C MET A 20 -17.05 25.65 -11.12
N LEU A 21 -16.05 25.29 -10.30
CA LEU A 21 -15.77 23.91 -9.91
C LEU A 21 -16.66 23.49 -8.74
N SER A 22 -17.34 22.35 -8.86
CA SER A 22 -18.18 21.76 -7.81
C SER A 22 -17.68 20.36 -7.51
N CYS A 23 -17.35 20.08 -6.25
CA CYS A 23 -16.90 18.78 -5.79
C CYS A 23 -17.88 18.19 -4.79
N THR A 24 -18.12 16.89 -4.90
CA THR A 24 -19.04 16.13 -4.05
C THR A 24 -18.37 14.83 -3.60
N TYR A 25 -18.52 14.48 -2.34
CA TYR A 25 -18.00 13.22 -1.80
C TYR A 25 -18.89 12.04 -2.20
N THR A 26 -18.28 10.88 -2.44
CA THR A 26 -19.03 9.67 -2.84
C THR A 26 -19.83 9.05 -1.68
N PHE A 27 -19.57 9.48 -0.44
CA PHE A 27 -20.22 9.00 0.79
C PHE A 27 -21.56 9.68 1.10
N THR A 28 -21.86 10.84 0.50
CA THR A 28 -23.04 11.64 0.86
C THR A 28 -24.32 11.19 0.15
N LYS A 29 -24.32 10.00 -0.49
CA LYS A 29 -25.47 9.44 -1.21
C LYS A 29 -26.71 9.31 -0.32
N ASN A 30 -26.51 9.03 0.98
CA ASN A 30 -27.60 8.86 1.94
C ASN A 30 -28.06 10.20 2.55
N ASP A 31 -27.23 11.25 2.49
CA ASP A 31 -27.50 12.53 3.14
C ASP A 31 -28.05 13.58 2.17
N ILE A 32 -27.77 13.45 0.87
CA ILE A 32 -28.15 14.41 -0.15
C ILE A 32 -28.77 13.65 -1.32
N ASP A 33 -30.09 13.77 -1.48
CA ASP A 33 -30.82 13.14 -2.57
C ASP A 33 -30.62 13.95 -3.86
N PHE A 34 -29.60 13.58 -4.63
CA PHE A 34 -29.18 14.26 -5.86
C PHE A 34 -30.27 14.26 -6.95
N TYR A 35 -31.27 13.37 -6.84
CA TYR A 35 -32.39 13.28 -7.76
C TYR A 35 -33.46 14.36 -7.55
N THR A 36 -33.56 14.90 -6.32
CA THR A 36 -34.58 15.87 -5.93
C THR A 36 -34.01 17.28 -5.70
N ASN A 37 -32.68 17.42 -5.62
CA ASN A 37 -32.03 18.69 -5.36
C ASN A 37 -31.92 19.58 -6.60
N ALA A 38 -32.71 20.67 -6.66
CA ALA A 38 -32.82 21.63 -7.77
C ALA A 38 -31.47 22.18 -8.29
N GLN A 39 -30.42 22.17 -7.46
CA GLN A 39 -29.07 22.62 -7.82
C GLN A 39 -28.26 21.63 -8.69
N VAL A 40 -28.73 20.38 -8.84
CA VAL A 40 -28.04 19.26 -9.51
C VAL A 40 -28.89 18.59 -10.61
N VAL A 41 -30.18 18.95 -10.72
CA VAL A 41 -31.17 18.34 -11.64
C VAL A 41 -30.74 18.36 -13.11
N ASN A 42 -29.86 19.27 -13.53
CA ASN A 42 -29.57 19.47 -14.94
C ASN A 42 -28.40 18.63 -15.50
N ILE A 43 -27.65 17.88 -14.68
CA ILE A 43 -26.51 17.08 -15.15
C ILE A 43 -26.51 15.73 -14.43
N ARG A 44 -27.10 14.72 -15.08
CA ARG A 44 -27.24 13.35 -14.59
C ARG A 44 -25.90 12.61 -14.71
N THR A 45 -25.00 12.73 -13.74
CA THR A 45 -23.88 11.78 -13.63
C THR A 45 -24.42 10.45 -13.14
N PRO A 46 -24.19 9.31 -13.83
CA PRO A 46 -24.70 8.03 -13.37
C PRO A 46 -24.12 7.67 -11.98
N PRO A 47 -24.86 6.89 -11.17
CA PRO A 47 -24.43 6.50 -9.84
C PRO A 47 -23.31 5.47 -9.94
N PHE A 48 -22.05 5.92 -9.97
CA PHE A 48 -20.86 5.05 -9.95
C PHE A 48 -20.35 4.74 -8.54
N TYR A 49 -21.13 5.07 -7.52
CA TYR A 49 -20.62 5.24 -6.15
C TYR A 49 -20.36 3.92 -5.41
N ASP A 50 -21.15 2.87 -5.66
CA ASP A 50 -21.14 1.70 -4.79
C ASP A 50 -19.85 0.87 -4.94
N TRP A 51 -19.35 0.68 -6.17
CA TRP A 51 -18.09 -0.03 -6.40
C TRP A 51 -16.86 0.81 -6.00
N GLN A 52 -16.92 2.13 -6.19
CA GLN A 52 -15.83 3.05 -5.80
C GLN A 52 -15.62 3.03 -4.29
N HIS A 53 -16.71 3.03 -3.54
CA HIS A 53 -16.70 2.96 -2.08
C HIS A 53 -16.10 1.64 -1.56
N ASN A 54 -16.55 0.51 -2.11
CA ASN A 54 -16.02 -0.80 -1.74
C ASN A 54 -14.53 -0.93 -2.08
N LEU A 55 -14.12 -0.45 -3.27
CA LEU A 55 -12.73 -0.50 -3.70
C LEU A 55 -11.84 0.38 -2.83
N LEU A 56 -12.34 1.52 -2.35
CA LEU A 56 -11.64 2.36 -1.39
C LEU A 56 -11.38 1.64 -0.07
N TYR A 57 -12.37 0.94 0.49
CA TYR A 57 -12.15 0.20 1.74
C TYR A 57 -11.14 -0.92 1.59
N VAL A 58 -11.21 -1.67 0.48
CA VAL A 58 -10.24 -2.74 0.21
C VAL A 58 -8.83 -2.17 0.05
N LEU A 59 -8.70 -1.01 -0.60
CA LEU A 59 -7.43 -0.29 -0.72
C LEU A 59 -6.92 0.18 0.65
N LEU A 60 -7.76 0.82 1.47
CA LEU A 60 -7.36 1.24 2.82
C LEU A 60 -6.92 0.05 3.69
N PHE A 61 -7.60 -1.09 3.56
CA PHE A 61 -7.25 -2.32 4.25
C PHE A 61 -5.91 -2.89 3.78
N GLY A 62 -5.63 -2.88 2.47
CA GLY A 62 -4.32 -3.22 1.91
C GLY A 62 -3.19 -2.32 2.44
N GLN A 63 -3.49 -1.04 2.65
CA GLN A 63 -2.54 -0.02 3.08
C GLN A 63 -2.24 -0.18 4.58
N PHE A 64 -3.23 -0.58 5.38
CA PHE A 64 -3.03 -0.96 6.77
C PHE A 64 -2.05 -2.14 6.89
N PHE A 65 -2.14 -3.16 6.03
CA PHE A 65 -1.16 -4.25 6.01
C PHE A 65 0.24 -3.79 5.59
N ALA A 66 0.36 -2.85 4.66
CA ALA A 66 1.67 -2.29 4.30
C ALA A 66 2.31 -1.54 5.49
N LEU A 67 1.52 -0.76 6.24
CA LEU A 67 1.99 -0.09 7.44
C LEU A 67 2.37 -1.08 8.54
N PHE A 68 1.56 -2.13 8.73
CA PHE A 68 1.87 -3.21 9.68
C PHE A 68 3.19 -3.92 9.30
N ALA A 69 3.39 -4.21 8.02
CA ALA A 69 4.63 -4.79 7.52
C ALA A 69 5.84 -3.88 7.80
N LEU A 70 5.70 -2.55 7.62
CA LEU A 70 6.76 -1.60 7.95
C LEU A 70 7.13 -1.65 9.43
N VAL A 71 6.14 -1.71 10.33
CA VAL A 71 6.40 -1.86 11.78
C VAL A 71 7.11 -3.18 12.08
N CYS A 72 6.69 -4.29 11.47
CA CYS A 72 7.39 -5.58 11.60
C CYS A 72 8.84 -5.52 11.10
N PHE A 73 9.09 -4.81 9.99
CA PHE A 73 10.44 -4.62 9.47
C PHE A 73 11.30 -3.79 10.42
N CYS A 74 10.81 -2.67 10.93
CA CYS A 74 11.52 -1.86 11.93
C CYS A 74 11.84 -2.67 13.19
N TYR A 75 10.88 -3.46 13.67
CA TYR A 75 11.08 -4.33 14.83
C TYR A 75 12.12 -5.43 14.57
N SER A 76 12.15 -6.01 13.36
CA SER A 76 13.14 -7.00 12.96
C SER A 76 14.57 -6.45 12.94
N GLN A 77 14.75 -5.13 12.81
CA GLN A 77 16.06 -4.46 12.79
C GLN A 77 16.49 -3.96 14.18
N ALA A 78 15.52 -3.57 15.03
CA ALA A 78 15.79 -2.93 16.32
C ALA A 78 16.18 -3.91 17.44
N ALA A 79 15.90 -5.20 17.27
CA ALA A 79 16.26 -6.22 18.24
C ALA A 79 16.80 -7.46 17.50
N ASP A 80 17.80 -8.14 18.06
CA ASP A 80 18.30 -9.46 17.63
C ASP A 80 17.21 -10.54 17.85
N VAL A 81 16.06 -10.34 17.22
CA VAL A 81 14.87 -11.17 17.37
C VAL A 81 14.91 -12.28 16.34
N SER A 82 14.36 -13.42 16.76
CA SER A 82 14.32 -14.68 16.03
C SER A 82 13.77 -14.56 14.60
N LYS A 83 14.04 -15.61 13.81
CA LYS A 83 13.57 -15.85 12.43
C LYS A 83 12.04 -15.62 12.21
N ASN A 84 11.27 -15.46 13.28
CA ASN A 84 9.82 -15.22 13.27
C ASN A 84 9.45 -13.79 12.82
N ALA A 85 10.24 -12.76 13.15
CA ALA A 85 9.96 -11.38 12.75
C ALA A 85 10.01 -11.15 11.21
N PRO A 86 11.08 -11.56 10.49
CA PRO A 86 11.10 -11.44 9.03
C PRO A 86 10.05 -12.33 8.34
N PHE A 87 9.66 -13.46 8.96
CA PHE A 87 8.56 -14.31 8.48
C PHE A 87 7.22 -13.59 8.52
N LEU A 88 6.88 -12.94 9.64
CA LEU A 88 5.66 -12.13 9.74
C LEU A 88 5.66 -10.95 8.77
N PHE A 89 6.80 -10.28 8.59
CA PHE A 89 6.96 -9.24 7.58
C PHE A 89 6.62 -9.74 6.17
N THR A 90 7.16 -10.91 5.78
CA THR A 90 6.96 -11.48 4.44
C THR A 90 5.50 -11.84 4.17
N ILE A 91 4.78 -12.36 5.17
CA ILE A 91 3.35 -12.64 5.05
C ILE A 91 2.56 -11.34 4.90
N ALA A 92 2.82 -10.35 5.76
CA ALA A 92 2.08 -9.08 5.74
C ALA A 92 2.28 -8.30 4.43
N ILE A 93 3.52 -8.20 3.94
CA ILE A 93 3.83 -7.53 2.67
C ILE A 93 3.25 -8.31 1.47
N GLY A 94 3.25 -9.64 1.52
CA GLY A 94 2.63 -10.48 0.50
C GLY A 94 1.13 -10.27 0.38
N ILE A 95 0.40 -10.26 1.51
CA ILE A 95 -1.04 -9.97 1.55
C ILE A 95 -1.31 -8.56 1.01
N SER A 96 -0.54 -7.57 1.46
CA SER A 96 -0.69 -6.18 0.98
C SER A 96 -0.47 -6.05 -0.53
N ALA A 97 0.58 -6.68 -1.08
CA ALA A 97 0.87 -6.66 -2.51
C ALA A 97 -0.26 -7.30 -3.34
N LEU A 98 -0.79 -8.44 -2.90
CA LEU A 98 -1.92 -9.11 -3.56
C LEU A 98 -3.18 -8.22 -3.57
N ILE A 99 -3.52 -7.61 -2.43
CA ILE A 99 -4.67 -6.70 -2.34
C ILE A 99 -4.50 -5.49 -3.26
N ASN A 100 -3.33 -4.86 -3.26
CA ASN A 100 -3.06 -3.66 -4.07
C ASN A 100 -3.06 -3.95 -5.59
N ILE A 101 -2.49 -5.08 -6.01
CA ILE A 101 -2.55 -5.53 -7.41
C ILE A 101 -3.99 -5.88 -7.79
N GLY A 102 -4.71 -6.59 -6.93
CA GLY A 102 -6.12 -6.90 -7.10
C GLY A 102 -6.98 -5.64 -7.26
N CYS A 103 -6.71 -4.60 -6.48
CA CYS A 103 -7.39 -3.30 -6.60
C CYS A 103 -7.12 -2.63 -7.95
N ASN A 104 -5.88 -2.68 -8.46
CA ASN A 104 -5.56 -2.13 -9.79
C ASN A 104 -6.32 -2.85 -10.91
N VAL A 105 -6.37 -4.19 -10.86
CA VAL A 105 -7.11 -4.99 -11.84
C VAL A 105 -8.62 -4.75 -11.73
N ALA A 106 -9.17 -4.77 -10.52
CA ALA A 106 -10.58 -4.49 -10.28
C ALA A 106 -10.98 -3.09 -10.77
N PHE A 107 -10.15 -2.08 -10.48
CA PHE A 107 -10.37 -0.71 -10.95
C PHE A 107 -10.42 -0.65 -12.48
N GLN A 108 -9.52 -1.33 -13.19
CA GLN A 108 -9.53 -1.36 -14.65
C GLN A 108 -10.77 -2.05 -15.21
N ILE A 109 -11.18 -3.18 -14.63
CA ILE A 109 -12.41 -3.89 -15.03
C ILE A 109 -13.62 -2.99 -14.85
N PHE A 110 -13.78 -2.38 -13.67
CA PHE A 110 -14.91 -1.49 -13.41
C PHE A 110 -14.87 -0.24 -14.30
N ALA A 111 -13.70 0.36 -14.51
CA ALA A 111 -13.55 1.50 -15.40
C ALA A 111 -13.92 1.14 -16.85
N HIS A 112 -13.60 -0.06 -17.32
CA HIS A 112 -13.98 -0.55 -18.64
C HIS A 112 -15.48 -0.85 -18.73
N MET A 113 -16.08 -1.46 -17.70
CA MET A 113 -17.53 -1.71 -17.64
C MET A 113 -18.34 -0.42 -17.69
N VAL A 114 -17.85 0.63 -17.03
CA VAL A 114 -18.46 1.97 -17.07
C VAL A 114 -18.41 2.54 -18.48
N GLU A 115 -17.27 2.43 -19.15
CA GLU A 115 -17.09 2.88 -20.53
C GLU A 115 -18.03 2.15 -21.50
N TYR A 116 -18.14 0.82 -21.37
CA TYR A 116 -19.06 0.02 -22.18
C TYR A 116 -20.52 0.48 -22.04
N ARG A 117 -20.98 0.75 -20.81
CA ARG A 117 -22.33 1.29 -20.56
C ARG A 117 -22.54 2.63 -21.25
N PHE A 118 -21.55 3.50 -21.23
CA PHE A 118 -21.65 4.82 -21.86
C PHE A 118 -21.67 4.74 -23.39
N TYR A 119 -20.86 3.88 -24.01
CA TYR A 119 -20.84 3.73 -25.47
C TYR A 119 -22.11 3.11 -26.04
N HIS A 120 -22.74 2.18 -25.30
CA HIS A 120 -23.90 1.45 -25.80
C HIS A 120 -25.24 2.12 -25.45
N VAL A 121 -25.34 2.84 -24.33
CA VAL A 121 -26.63 3.39 -23.82
C VAL A 121 -26.74 4.90 -23.98
N SER A 122 -25.63 5.61 -24.17
CA SER A 122 -25.60 7.07 -24.37
C SER A 122 -24.84 7.43 -25.64
N VAL A 123 -25.21 8.55 -26.25
CA VAL A 123 -24.74 9.02 -27.56
C VAL A 123 -23.23 8.81 -27.73
N SER A 124 -22.84 7.96 -28.68
CA SER A 124 -21.44 7.61 -28.89
C SER A 124 -20.64 8.83 -29.38
N GLY A 125 -19.42 8.99 -28.86
CA GLY A 125 -18.45 9.95 -29.40
C GLY A 125 -18.42 11.36 -28.79
N ILE A 126 -19.19 11.67 -27.73
CA ILE A 126 -19.17 13.00 -27.11
C ILE A 126 -18.23 13.08 -25.89
N TYR A 127 -17.82 11.94 -25.33
CA TYR A 127 -16.98 11.88 -24.13
C TYR A 127 -15.59 11.31 -24.44
N GLU A 128 -14.55 12.04 -24.06
CA GLU A 128 -13.18 11.55 -24.05
C GLU A 128 -12.82 11.08 -22.63
N LYS A 129 -12.51 9.79 -22.48
CA LYS A 129 -12.13 9.20 -21.20
C LYS A 129 -10.61 9.19 -21.09
N GLN A 130 -10.10 9.77 -20.00
CA GLN A 130 -8.68 9.74 -19.67
C GLN A 130 -8.47 9.12 -18.29
N VAL A 131 -7.40 8.33 -18.15
CA VAL A 131 -7.01 7.73 -16.87
C VAL A 131 -6.30 8.79 -16.03
N GLY A 132 -6.78 8.98 -14.80
CA GLY A 132 -6.20 9.96 -13.89
C GLY A 132 -4.78 9.61 -13.44
N TYR A 133 -3.97 10.63 -13.15
CA TYR A 133 -2.59 10.48 -12.69
C TYR A 133 -2.46 9.60 -11.43
N SER A 134 -3.44 9.68 -10.53
CA SER A 134 -3.48 8.88 -9.29
C SER A 134 -3.45 7.37 -9.53
N TYR A 135 -3.99 6.89 -10.65
CA TYR A 135 -3.93 5.47 -11.01
C TYR A 135 -2.49 5.04 -11.28
N PHE A 136 -1.72 5.84 -12.03
CA PHE A 136 -0.32 5.53 -12.32
C PHE A 136 0.54 5.54 -11.06
N VAL A 137 0.31 6.50 -10.16
CA VAL A 137 1.00 6.55 -8.86
C VAL A 137 0.71 5.28 -8.04
N HIS A 138 -0.55 4.85 -7.99
CA HIS A 138 -0.93 3.63 -7.28
C HIS A 138 -0.37 2.37 -7.95
N LEU A 139 -0.34 2.31 -9.28
CA LEU A 139 0.26 1.22 -10.03
C LEU A 139 1.76 1.10 -9.71
N THR A 140 2.50 2.20 -9.79
CA THR A 140 3.93 2.22 -9.43
C THR A 140 4.14 1.80 -7.97
N GLY A 141 3.31 2.29 -7.04
CA GLY A 141 3.34 1.86 -5.64
C GLY A 141 3.15 0.34 -5.48
N SER A 142 2.18 -0.24 -6.19
CA SER A 142 1.94 -1.68 -6.16
C SER A 142 3.09 -2.52 -6.73
N LEU A 143 3.79 -2.03 -7.76
CA LEU A 143 4.99 -2.68 -8.31
C LEU A 143 6.14 -2.66 -7.31
N LEU A 144 6.31 -1.55 -6.59
CA LEU A 144 7.31 -1.46 -5.52
C LEU A 144 7.01 -2.42 -4.36
N LEU A 145 5.74 -2.58 -3.97
CA LEU A 145 5.31 -3.57 -2.98
C LEU A 145 5.60 -5.00 -3.45
N LEU A 146 5.34 -5.32 -4.72
CA LEU A 146 5.68 -6.62 -5.31
C LEU A 146 7.20 -6.88 -5.26
N LEU A 147 8.02 -5.92 -5.65
CA LEU A 147 9.48 -6.04 -5.59
C LEU A 147 9.96 -6.24 -4.15
N SER A 148 9.40 -5.49 -3.19
CA SER A 148 9.70 -5.66 -1.76
C SER A 148 9.37 -7.07 -1.28
N PHE A 149 8.22 -7.62 -1.68
CA PHE A 149 7.85 -9.00 -1.36
C PHE A 149 8.83 -10.02 -1.97
N LEU A 150 9.25 -9.85 -3.23
CA LEU A 150 10.22 -10.75 -3.87
C LEU A 150 11.57 -10.76 -3.14
N PHE A 151 12.08 -9.60 -2.74
CA PHE A 151 13.31 -9.51 -1.96
C PHE A 151 13.16 -10.13 -0.56
N SER A 152 12.04 -9.90 0.10
CA SER A 152 11.74 -10.52 1.40
C SER A 152 11.67 -12.05 1.32
N LEU A 153 11.03 -12.56 0.27
CA LEU A 153 10.92 -13.99 0.01
C LEU A 153 12.30 -14.61 -0.27
N ALA A 154 13.12 -13.96 -1.11
CA ALA A 154 14.49 -14.38 -1.35
C ALA A 154 15.32 -14.41 -0.06
N TYR A 155 15.19 -13.39 0.80
CA TYR A 155 15.87 -13.35 2.10
C TYR A 155 15.47 -14.52 3.00
N ILE A 156 14.18 -14.84 3.12
CA ILE A 156 13.71 -15.99 3.91
C ILE A 156 14.22 -17.31 3.34
N VAL A 157 14.16 -17.49 2.03
CA VAL A 157 14.64 -18.73 1.39
C VAL A 157 16.12 -18.94 1.68
N VAL A 158 16.95 -17.89 1.57
CA VAL A 158 18.37 -17.95 1.93
C VAL A 158 18.56 -18.26 3.42
N LEU A 159 17.77 -17.65 4.30
CA LEU A 159 17.84 -17.88 5.74
C LEU A 159 17.47 -19.32 6.13
N TYR A 160 16.52 -19.94 5.43
CA TYR A 160 16.12 -21.33 5.66
C TYR A 160 17.08 -22.35 5.03
N ASN A 161 17.65 -22.02 3.87
CA ASN A 161 18.61 -22.86 3.17
C ASN A 161 20.00 -22.88 3.82
N ARG A 162 20.30 -21.95 4.73
CA ARG A 162 21.47 -22.06 5.59
C ARG A 162 21.16 -23.13 6.66
N PRO A 163 21.74 -24.35 6.57
CA PRO A 163 21.58 -25.30 7.65
C PRO A 163 22.07 -24.65 8.93
N ASP A 164 21.34 -24.81 10.03
CA ASP A 164 21.78 -24.36 11.34
C ASP A 164 23.08 -25.11 11.72
N VAL A 165 24.24 -24.61 11.30
CA VAL A 165 25.56 -24.92 11.87
C VAL A 165 25.66 -24.24 13.25
N ALA A 166 24.57 -24.28 14.02
CA ALA A 166 24.38 -23.59 15.28
C ALA A 166 23.59 -24.44 16.29
N ARG A 167 23.37 -25.74 16.03
CA ARG A 167 22.88 -26.68 17.06
C ARG A 167 24.00 -27.32 17.89
N ASN A 168 25.28 -27.05 17.61
CA ASN A 168 26.40 -27.61 18.39
C ASN A 168 27.28 -26.60 19.16
N ASN A 169 26.99 -25.28 19.13
CA ASN A 169 27.79 -24.26 19.82
C ASN A 169 26.95 -23.32 20.72
N ARG A 170 25.83 -23.81 21.27
CA ARG A 170 25.00 -23.04 22.23
C ARG A 170 25.63 -22.81 23.61
N SER A 171 26.92 -23.05 23.80
CA SER A 171 27.58 -22.89 25.10
C SER A 171 28.72 -21.87 25.16
N VAL A 172 29.14 -21.17 24.08
CA VAL A 172 30.34 -20.31 24.21
C VAL A 172 30.27 -18.89 23.66
N CYS A 173 29.54 -18.58 22.58
CA CYS A 173 29.54 -17.22 22.06
C CYS A 173 28.14 -16.72 21.75
N GLN A 174 27.54 -16.12 22.78
CA GLN A 174 26.61 -15.02 22.62
C GLN A 174 27.32 -13.99 21.72
N ASN A 175 26.79 -13.75 20.51
CA ASN A 175 27.26 -12.72 19.59
C ASN A 175 27.08 -11.34 20.27
N ARG A 176 28.00 -10.98 21.17
CA ARG A 176 28.17 -9.60 21.61
C ARG A 176 29.03 -8.92 20.57
N HIS A 177 28.51 -7.86 19.97
CA HIS A 177 29.29 -7.04 19.07
C HIS A 177 30.45 -6.41 19.85
N PRO A 178 31.71 -6.58 19.45
CA PRO A 178 32.87 -6.05 20.18
C PRO A 178 32.87 -4.51 20.30
N GLN A 179 32.08 -3.82 19.47
CA GLN A 179 31.84 -2.38 19.59
C GLN A 179 31.08 -2.00 20.86
N GLU A 180 30.12 -2.80 21.31
CA GLU A 180 29.32 -2.48 22.50
C GLU A 180 30.14 -2.55 23.79
N ASP A 181 31.06 -3.50 23.90
CA ASP A 181 31.93 -3.64 25.08
C ASP A 181 32.98 -2.51 25.18
N PHE A 182 33.42 -1.98 24.03
CA PHE A 182 34.30 -0.80 23.96
C PHE A 182 33.55 0.48 24.35
N PHE A 183 32.33 0.69 23.82
CA PHE A 183 31.50 1.86 24.16
C PHE A 183 31.02 1.84 25.61
N ALA A 184 30.75 0.66 26.18
CA ALA A 184 30.29 0.52 27.55
C ALA A 184 31.41 0.60 28.60
N MET A 185 32.69 0.76 28.19
CA MET A 185 33.87 0.70 29.07
C MET A 185 33.85 -0.52 30.01
N ARG A 186 33.31 -1.65 29.54
CA ARG A 186 33.24 -2.91 30.31
C ARG A 186 34.41 -3.83 30.01
N ALA A 187 35.20 -3.52 28.98
CA ALA A 187 36.47 -4.19 28.73
C ALA A 187 37.51 -3.73 29.77
N LEU A 188 38.01 -4.67 30.58
CA LEU A 188 39.15 -4.43 31.45
C LEU A 188 40.38 -4.09 30.58
N PRO A 189 41.17 -3.05 30.91
CA PRO A 189 42.39 -2.74 30.18
C PRO A 189 43.33 -3.95 30.19
N GLU A 190 43.97 -4.23 29.05
CA GLU A 190 44.90 -5.35 28.95
C GLU A 190 46.03 -5.20 29.97
N LEU A 191 46.17 -6.20 30.85
CA LEU A 191 47.22 -6.23 31.87
C LEU A 191 48.59 -6.28 31.19
N PRO A 192 49.54 -5.39 31.57
CA PRO A 192 50.86 -5.38 30.97
C PRO A 192 51.60 -6.70 31.23
N PRO A 193 52.50 -7.10 30.31
CA PRO A 193 53.11 -8.45 30.28
C PRO A 193 53.91 -8.81 31.54
N LYS A 194 54.21 -7.85 32.40
CA LYS A 194 54.91 -8.05 33.69
C LYS A 194 54.08 -8.82 34.73
N TYR A 195 52.76 -8.92 34.56
CA TYR A 195 51.85 -9.57 35.51
C TYR A 195 51.18 -10.84 34.98
N ARG A 196 51.54 -11.28 33.77
CA ARG A 196 51.05 -12.51 33.14
C ARG A 196 51.92 -13.68 33.64
N LYS A 197 51.62 -14.19 34.84
CA LYS A 197 52.24 -15.41 35.40
C LYS A 197 51.53 -16.66 34.91
#